data_AF-A0A7C9J8Q0-F1
#
_entry.id   AF-A0A7C9J8Q0-F1
#
_cell.length_a   1.000
_cell.length_b   1.000
_cell.length_c   1.000
_cell.angle_alpha   90.00
_cell.angle_beta   90.00
_cell.angle_gamma   90.00
#
_symmetry.space_group_name_H-M   'P 1'
#
loop_
_entity.id
_entity.type
_entity.pdbx_description
1 polymer ?
#
loop_
_entity_poly.entity_id
_entity_poly.type
_entity_poly.pdbx_seq_one_letter_code
_entity_poly.pdbx_strand_id
1 'polypeptide(L)'
;MDVADLVKGAAGGDETAWNALVARFTGLLWAVTAGFGLGDDDRRDVVQEAWLRLAERLDRIEQPDKVGGWLATTARREALRMAKAAGRVTPSGDGFLADVRSPDRTPEQVLLDAEQAALDAARAARLLAAFEQLGQRCRDLLRMLSATPPLSYLEIAATLDMPVGSIGPTRARCLKSLRAKLGGPE
;
A
#
# COMPACT_ATOMS: atom_id res chain seq x y z
N MET A 1 9.29 5.75 -25.14
CA MET A 1 8.75 7.11 -25.40
C MET A 1 8.81 7.88 -24.09
N ASP A 2 9.26 9.13 -24.14
CA ASP A 2 9.32 9.96 -22.95
C ASP A 2 7.90 10.29 -22.44
N VAL A 3 7.75 10.46 -21.12
CA VAL A 3 6.47 10.79 -20.50
C VAL A 3 5.92 12.11 -21.05
N ALA A 4 6.81 13.09 -21.28
CA ALA A 4 6.40 14.37 -21.83
C ALA A 4 5.83 14.25 -23.26
N ASP A 5 6.42 13.39 -24.09
CA ASP A 5 5.94 13.13 -25.45
C ASP A 5 4.57 12.42 -25.43
N LEU A 6 4.40 11.46 -24.51
CA LEU A 6 3.12 10.77 -24.33
C LEU A 6 1.99 11.71 -23.92
N VAL A 7 2.25 12.63 -22.99
CA VAL A 7 1.28 13.65 -22.57
C VAL A 7 0.92 14.58 -23.72
N LYS A 8 1.92 15.06 -24.47
CA LYS A 8 1.68 15.94 -25.63
C LYS A 8 0.90 15.23 -26.74
N GLY A 9 1.26 13.99 -27.06
CA GLY A 9 0.55 13.18 -28.04
C GLY A 9 -0.91 12.96 -27.62
N ALA A 10 -1.14 12.55 -26.38
CA ALA A 10 -2.47 12.33 -25.86
C ALA A 10 -3.29 13.64 -25.82
N ALA A 11 -2.68 14.79 -25.51
CA ALA A 11 -3.34 16.10 -25.58
C ALA A 11 -3.73 16.50 -27.02
N GLY A 12 -2.98 16.00 -28.00
CA GLY A 12 -3.29 16.10 -29.43
C GLY A 12 -4.32 15.06 -29.93
N GLY A 13 -4.87 14.22 -29.05
CA GLY A 13 -5.84 13.18 -29.41
C GLY A 13 -5.23 11.84 -29.85
N ASP A 14 -3.92 11.61 -29.64
CA ASP A 14 -3.29 10.32 -29.91
C ASP A 14 -3.69 9.28 -28.86
N GLU A 15 -4.59 8.39 -29.25
CA GLU A 15 -5.08 7.29 -28.43
C GLU A 15 -3.96 6.32 -28.02
N THR A 16 -2.94 6.13 -28.86
CA THR A 16 -1.79 5.26 -28.55
C THR A 16 -0.97 5.85 -27.41
N ALA A 17 -0.74 7.17 -27.45
CA ALA A 17 -0.05 7.89 -26.40
C ALA A 17 -0.84 7.86 -25.08
N TRP A 18 -2.16 8.02 -25.15
CA TRP A 18 -3.05 7.89 -23.99
C TRP A 18 -2.98 6.49 -23.38
N ASN A 19 -3.13 5.44 -24.20
CA ASN A 19 -3.08 4.05 -23.74
C ASN A 19 -1.72 3.71 -23.10
N ALA A 20 -0.63 4.26 -23.62
CA ALA A 20 0.70 4.10 -23.01
C ALA A 20 0.84 4.81 -21.66
N LEU A 21 0.23 6.00 -21.46
CA LEU A 21 0.15 6.64 -20.15
C LEU A 21 -0.64 5.77 -19.16
N VAL A 22 -1.83 5.30 -19.57
CA VAL A 22 -2.70 4.46 -18.75
C VAL A 22 -1.97 3.19 -18.32
N ALA A 23 -1.34 2.48 -19.27
CA ALA A 23 -0.57 1.27 -18.97
C ALA A 23 0.58 1.55 -18.01
N ARG A 24 1.26 2.70 -18.15
CA ARG A 24 2.42 3.06 -17.32
C ARG A 24 2.06 3.41 -15.88
N PHE A 25 0.99 4.18 -15.66
CA PHE A 25 0.69 4.74 -14.33
C PHE A 25 -0.50 4.10 -13.61
N THR A 26 -1.25 3.19 -14.25
CA THR A 26 -2.37 2.51 -13.56
C THR A 26 -1.86 1.71 -12.35
N GLY A 27 -0.74 1.00 -12.48
CA GLY A 27 -0.14 0.27 -11.34
C GLY A 27 0.23 1.18 -10.17
N LEU A 28 0.76 2.38 -10.46
CA LEU A 28 1.04 3.41 -9.46
C LEU A 28 -0.23 3.88 -8.75
N LEU A 29 -1.31 4.17 -9.48
CA LEU A 29 -2.54 4.64 -8.86
C LEU A 29 -3.16 3.56 -7.96
N TRP A 30 -3.12 2.30 -8.38
CA TRP A 30 -3.52 1.17 -7.55
C TRP A 30 -2.66 1.03 -6.31
N ALA A 31 -1.35 1.24 -6.42
CA ALA A 31 -0.44 1.24 -5.29
C ALA A 31 -0.77 2.32 -4.25
N VAL A 32 -0.93 3.58 -4.72
CA VAL A 32 -1.27 4.72 -3.87
C VAL A 32 -2.53 4.45 -3.05
N THR A 33 -3.55 3.86 -3.67
CA THR A 33 -4.85 3.61 -3.01
C THR A 33 -4.82 2.44 -2.02
N ALA A 34 -3.85 1.53 -2.12
CA ALA A 34 -3.79 0.31 -1.29
C ALA A 34 -3.65 0.63 0.22
N GLY A 35 -2.96 1.72 0.57
CA GLY A 35 -2.72 2.10 1.96
C GLY A 35 -3.91 2.73 2.69
N PHE A 36 -5.03 2.97 2.01
CA PHE A 36 -6.16 3.73 2.57
C PHE A 36 -7.29 2.87 3.14
N GLY A 37 -7.12 1.55 3.18
CA GLY A 37 -8.15 0.63 3.70
C GLY A 37 -9.48 0.67 2.92
N LEU A 38 -9.40 1.05 1.64
CA LEU A 38 -10.54 1.10 0.72
C LEU A 38 -10.83 -0.30 0.16
N GLY A 39 -12.11 -0.58 -0.06
CA GLY A 39 -12.52 -1.77 -0.83
C GLY A 39 -12.12 -1.63 -2.30
N ASP A 40 -12.12 -2.74 -3.04
CA ASP A 40 -11.67 -2.73 -4.45
C ASP A 40 -12.51 -1.81 -5.33
N ASP A 41 -13.83 -1.70 -5.11
CA ASP A 41 -14.70 -0.79 -5.86
C ASP A 41 -14.34 0.68 -5.57
N ASP A 42 -14.20 1.04 -4.28
CA ASP A 42 -13.77 2.39 -3.88
C ASP A 42 -12.40 2.75 -4.50
N ARG A 43 -11.48 1.78 -4.61
CA ARG A 43 -10.17 2.00 -5.24
C ARG A 43 -10.28 2.21 -6.74
N ARG A 44 -11.15 1.46 -7.43
CA ARG A 44 -11.42 1.66 -8.87
C ARG A 44 -11.95 3.05 -9.13
N ASP A 45 -12.87 3.53 -8.29
CA ASP A 45 -13.44 4.87 -8.41
C ASP A 45 -12.37 5.95 -8.26
N VAL A 46 -11.45 5.80 -7.28
CA VAL A 46 -10.33 6.73 -7.13
C VAL A 46 -9.40 6.73 -8.34
N VAL A 47 -9.05 5.55 -8.87
CA VAL A 47 -8.19 5.41 -10.05
C VAL A 47 -8.86 6.03 -11.27
N GLN A 48 -10.15 5.77 -11.47
CA GLN A 48 -10.94 6.33 -12.57
C GLN A 48 -11.02 7.85 -12.48
N GLU A 49 -11.33 8.39 -11.30
CA GLU A 49 -11.40 9.83 -11.06
C GLU A 49 -10.06 10.52 -11.34
N ALA A 50 -8.94 9.91 -10.96
CA ALA A 50 -7.61 10.45 -11.24
C ALA A 50 -7.33 10.51 -12.76
N TRP A 51 -7.72 9.49 -13.52
CA TRP A 51 -7.62 9.49 -14.97
C TRP A 51 -8.56 10.49 -15.64
N LEU A 52 -9.81 10.60 -15.15
CA LEU A 52 -10.79 11.55 -15.66
C LEU A 52 -10.26 12.98 -15.52
N ARG A 53 -9.79 13.35 -14.32
CA ARG A 53 -9.20 14.67 -14.07
C ARG A 53 -7.97 14.95 -14.90
N LEU A 54 -7.19 13.92 -15.22
CA LEU A 54 -6.05 14.06 -16.11
C LEU A 54 -6.53 14.39 -17.53
N ALA A 55 -7.48 13.63 -18.05
CA ALA A 55 -8.04 13.82 -19.39
C ALA A 55 -8.65 15.22 -19.56
N GLU A 56 -9.37 15.72 -18.55
CA GLU A 56 -9.98 17.06 -18.55
C GLU A 56 -8.97 18.22 -18.58
N ARG A 57 -7.71 17.97 -18.23
CA ARG A 57 -6.68 19.00 -18.05
C ARG A 57 -5.45 18.78 -18.91
N LEU A 58 -5.47 17.76 -19.76
CA LEU A 58 -4.30 17.28 -20.48
C LEU A 58 -3.68 18.37 -21.36
N ASP A 59 -4.54 19.22 -21.94
CA ASP A 59 -4.23 20.40 -22.75
C ASP A 59 -3.57 21.55 -21.95
N ARG A 60 -3.68 21.53 -20.62
CA ARG A 60 -3.24 22.60 -19.71
C ARG A 60 -2.05 22.18 -18.83
N ILE A 61 -1.45 21.02 -19.07
CA ILE A 61 -0.30 20.56 -18.30
C ILE A 61 0.95 21.30 -18.75
N GLU A 62 1.44 22.21 -17.90
CA GLU A 62 2.65 23.00 -18.15
C GLU A 62 3.94 22.19 -17.99
N GLN A 63 3.94 21.16 -17.14
CA GLN A 63 5.11 20.30 -16.87
C GLN A 63 4.74 18.82 -17.13
N PRO A 64 4.73 18.40 -18.41
CA PRO A 64 4.31 17.05 -18.82
C PRO A 64 5.10 15.91 -18.18
N ASP A 65 6.38 16.13 -17.90
CA ASP A 65 7.30 15.23 -17.21
C ASP A 65 6.84 14.86 -15.80
N LYS A 66 6.06 15.74 -15.15
CA LYS A 66 5.60 15.57 -13.77
C LYS A 66 4.20 14.96 -13.64
N VAL A 67 3.61 14.50 -14.74
CA VAL A 67 2.26 13.93 -14.75
C VAL A 67 2.11 12.75 -13.78
N GLY A 68 3.15 11.93 -13.61
CA GLY A 68 3.15 10.79 -12.70
C GLY A 68 2.96 11.20 -11.23
N GLY A 69 3.71 12.20 -10.77
CA GLY A 69 3.56 12.70 -9.40
C GLY A 69 2.26 13.48 -9.18
N TRP A 70 1.77 14.18 -10.22
CA TRP A 70 0.44 14.80 -10.19
C TRP A 70 -0.67 13.74 -10.06
N LEU A 71 -0.61 12.65 -10.83
CA LEU A 71 -1.53 11.52 -10.77
C LEU A 71 -1.52 10.88 -9.37
N ALA A 72 -0.34 10.59 -8.83
CA ALA A 72 -0.19 10.03 -7.49
C ALA A 72 -0.80 10.96 -6.41
N THR A 73 -0.54 12.26 -6.51
CA THR A 73 -1.10 13.27 -5.59
C THR A 73 -2.63 13.32 -5.68
N THR A 74 -3.18 13.31 -6.90
CA THR A 74 -4.62 13.32 -7.14
C THR A 74 -5.28 12.08 -6.56
N ALA A 75 -4.78 10.88 -6.87
CA ALA A 75 -5.34 9.63 -6.33
C ALA A 75 -5.23 9.57 -4.81
N ARG A 76 -4.12 10.03 -4.22
CA ARG A 76 -3.95 10.09 -2.75
C ARG A 76 -5.01 10.97 -2.09
N ARG A 77 -5.27 12.15 -2.65
CA ARG A 77 -6.27 13.10 -2.14
C ARG A 77 -7.67 12.51 -2.20
N GLU A 78 -8.02 11.87 -3.30
CA GLU A 78 -9.33 11.22 -3.47
C GLU A 78 -9.50 10.01 -2.54
N ALA A 79 -8.47 9.17 -2.42
CA ALA A 79 -8.49 8.03 -1.50
C ALA A 79 -8.68 8.48 -0.04
N LEU A 80 -7.97 9.52 0.39
CA LEU A 80 -8.14 10.09 1.73
C LEU A 80 -9.54 10.67 1.94
N ARG A 81 -10.10 11.36 0.93
CA ARG A 81 -11.45 11.92 0.98
C ARG A 81 -12.49 10.81 1.18
N MET A 82 -12.40 9.72 0.41
CA MET A 82 -13.30 8.58 0.52
C MET A 82 -13.13 7.84 1.86
N ALA A 83 -11.89 7.59 2.29
CA ALA A 83 -11.61 6.92 3.56
C ALA A 83 -12.18 7.71 4.76
N LYS A 84 -12.07 9.05 4.73
CA LYS A 84 -12.67 9.94 5.74
C LYS A 84 -14.20 9.87 5.71
N ALA A 85 -14.80 9.94 4.53
CA ALA A 85 -16.26 9.87 4.37
C ALA A 85 -16.84 8.54 4.88
N ALA A 86 -16.09 7.44 4.71
CA ALA A 86 -16.48 6.12 5.19
C ALA A 86 -16.22 5.88 6.69
N GLY A 87 -15.70 6.86 7.43
CA GLY A 87 -15.30 6.70 8.83
C GLY A 87 -14.16 5.70 9.06
N ARG A 88 -13.44 5.33 7.98
CA ARG A 88 -12.34 4.32 8.00
C ARG A 88 -10.98 4.93 8.36
N VAL A 89 -10.93 6.24 8.62
CA VAL A 89 -9.77 6.93 9.18
C VAL A 89 -10.03 7.18 10.66
N THR A 90 -9.53 6.29 11.53
CA THR A 90 -9.46 6.55 12.97
C THR A 90 -8.31 7.54 13.25
N PRO A 91 -8.48 8.56 14.11
CA PRO A 91 -7.40 9.48 14.52
C PRO A 91 -6.35 8.83 15.44
N SER A 92 -5.82 7.66 15.08
CA SER A 92 -4.81 6.96 15.88
C SER A 92 -3.75 6.36 14.99
N GLY A 93 -2.59 7.01 14.96
CA GLY A 93 -1.42 6.59 14.22
C GLY A 93 -0.76 7.76 13.50
N ASP A 94 0.02 8.54 14.24
CA ASP A 94 0.82 9.69 13.78
C ASP A 94 1.88 9.37 12.69
N GLY A 95 1.88 8.15 12.11
CA GLY A 95 2.70 7.79 10.96
C GLY A 95 2.04 8.03 9.59
N PHE A 96 0.71 7.90 9.47
CA PHE A 96 0.03 7.98 8.17
C PHE A 96 -0.35 9.41 7.75
N LEU A 97 -0.56 10.30 8.73
CA LEU A 97 -0.95 11.70 8.51
C LEU A 97 0.23 12.68 8.55
N ALA A 98 1.34 12.33 9.18
CA ALA A 98 2.54 13.19 9.23
C ALA A 98 3.17 13.43 7.85
N ASP A 99 2.94 12.51 6.92
CA ASP A 99 3.43 12.58 5.54
C ASP A 99 2.63 13.57 4.65
N VAL A 100 1.39 13.89 5.04
CA VAL A 100 0.44 14.72 4.26
C VAL A 100 0.85 16.21 4.19
N ARG A 101 1.84 16.64 4.97
CA ARG A 101 2.24 18.06 5.11
C ARG A 101 3.70 18.34 4.75
N SER A 102 4.33 17.61 3.84
CA SER A 102 5.61 18.08 3.29
C SER A 102 5.38 18.84 1.98
N PRO A 103 5.28 20.18 2.01
CA PRO A 103 5.21 21.01 0.80
C PRO A 103 6.50 20.96 -0.04
N ASP A 104 7.55 20.29 0.45
CA ASP A 104 8.88 20.24 -0.18
C ASP A 104 9.09 19.02 -1.09
N ARG A 105 8.08 18.14 -1.25
CA ARG A 105 8.26 16.93 -2.07
C ARG A 105 8.05 17.22 -3.55
N THR A 106 9.05 16.87 -4.35
CA THR A 106 8.92 16.93 -5.81
C THR A 106 7.99 15.83 -6.31
N PRO A 107 7.36 15.98 -7.49
CA PRO A 107 6.52 14.95 -8.10
C PRO A 107 7.22 13.58 -8.22
N GLU A 108 8.53 13.57 -8.44
CA GLU A 108 9.36 12.36 -8.49
C GLU A 108 9.48 11.70 -7.11
N GLN A 109 9.60 12.49 -6.04
CA GLN A 109 9.61 11.96 -4.67
C GLN A 109 8.24 11.37 -4.29
N VAL A 110 7.14 12.02 -4.69
CA VAL A 110 5.79 11.46 -4.47
C VAL A 110 5.60 10.16 -5.22
N LEU A 111 6.13 10.06 -6.45
CA LEU A 111 6.11 8.83 -7.24
C LEU A 111 6.92 7.72 -6.55
N LEU A 112 8.14 8.01 -6.11
CA LEU A 112 9.00 7.05 -5.41
C LEU A 112 8.38 6.58 -4.09
N ASP A 113 7.79 7.48 -3.30
CA ASP A 113 7.11 7.14 -2.05
C ASP A 113 5.91 6.23 -2.30
N ALA A 114 5.17 6.50 -3.38
CA ALA A 114 4.03 5.68 -3.78
C ALA A 114 4.44 4.30 -4.27
N GLU A 115 5.52 4.20 -5.05
CA GLU A 115 6.11 2.92 -5.46
C GLU A 115 6.60 2.13 -4.24
N GLN A 116 7.25 2.78 -3.28
CA GLN A 116 7.70 2.16 -2.05
C GLN A 116 6.52 1.65 -1.20
N ALA A 117 5.48 2.46 -1.06
CA ALA A 117 4.24 2.05 -0.38
C ALA A 117 3.56 0.87 -1.09
N ALA A 118 3.59 0.82 -2.43
CA ALA A 118 3.14 -0.33 -3.22
C ALA A 118 3.84 -1.62 -2.81
N LEU A 119 5.17 -1.55 -2.78
CA LEU A 119 6.02 -2.68 -2.48
C LEU A 119 5.79 -3.18 -1.06
N ASP A 120 5.63 -2.25 -0.11
CA ASP A 120 5.36 -2.59 1.28
C ASP A 120 3.96 -3.19 1.48
N ALA A 121 2.95 -2.68 0.78
CA ALA A 121 1.61 -3.28 0.77
C ALA A 121 1.63 -4.70 0.16
N ALA A 122 2.34 -4.90 -0.96
CA ALA A 122 2.48 -6.21 -1.59
C ALA A 122 3.23 -7.20 -0.67
N ARG A 123 4.29 -6.74 0.03
CA ARG A 123 5.01 -7.52 1.04
C ARG A 123 4.10 -7.90 2.20
N ALA A 124 3.32 -6.96 2.72
CA ALA A 124 2.38 -7.20 3.81
C ALA A 124 1.29 -8.21 3.41
N ALA A 125 0.72 -8.08 2.21
CA ALA A 125 -0.26 -9.03 1.68
C ALA A 125 0.33 -10.44 1.54
N ARG A 126 1.55 -10.56 1.00
CA ARG A 126 2.26 -11.85 0.90
C ARG A 126 2.54 -12.46 2.28
N LEU A 127 2.94 -11.64 3.26
CA LEU A 127 3.15 -12.06 4.64
C LEU A 127 1.86 -12.57 5.28
N LEU A 128 0.75 -11.84 5.11
CA LEU A 128 -0.54 -12.24 5.66
C LEU A 128 -1.04 -13.54 5.01
N ALA A 129 -0.92 -13.68 3.69
CA ALA A 129 -1.27 -14.91 2.98
C ALA A 129 -0.44 -16.12 3.46
N ALA A 130 0.87 -15.94 3.67
CA ALA A 130 1.73 -16.98 4.21
C ALA A 130 1.41 -17.31 5.68
N PHE A 131 1.06 -16.28 6.46
CA PHE A 131 0.65 -16.41 7.85
C PHE A 131 -0.64 -17.21 8.01
N GLU A 132 -1.63 -16.98 7.16
CA GLU A 132 -2.89 -17.73 7.15
C GLU A 132 -2.71 -19.21 6.78
N GLN A 133 -1.62 -19.58 6.13
CA GLN A 133 -1.27 -20.98 5.85
C GLN A 133 -0.57 -21.70 7.02
N LEU A 134 -0.24 -21.01 8.12
CA LEU A 134 0.32 -21.64 9.31
C LEU A 134 -0.75 -22.45 10.07
N GLY A 135 -0.34 -23.43 10.85
CA GLY A 135 -1.25 -24.08 11.81
C GLY A 135 -1.76 -23.09 12.85
N GLN A 136 -3.01 -23.29 13.31
CA GLN A 136 -3.70 -22.40 14.27
C GLN A 136 -2.82 -22.03 15.49
N ARG A 137 -2.18 -23.02 16.12
CA ARG A 137 -1.30 -22.81 17.28
C ARG A 137 -0.11 -21.88 17.01
N CYS A 138 0.43 -21.89 15.79
CA CYS A 138 1.49 -20.96 15.40
C CYS A 138 0.96 -19.55 15.15
N ARG A 139 -0.23 -19.42 14.54
CA ARG A 139 -0.86 -18.11 14.34
C ARG A 139 -1.14 -17.44 15.68
N ASP A 140 -1.71 -18.18 16.63
CA ASP A 140 -2.08 -17.63 17.94
C ASP A 140 -0.85 -17.17 18.72
N LEU A 141 0.19 -18.01 18.77
CA LEU A 141 1.46 -17.64 19.41
C LEU A 141 2.10 -16.39 18.79
N LEU A 142 2.20 -16.34 17.46
CA LEU A 142 2.83 -15.20 16.79
C LEU A 142 2.00 -13.91 16.93
N ARG A 143 0.66 -13.99 16.88
CA ARG A 143 -0.23 -12.83 17.12
C ARG A 143 -0.04 -12.26 18.52
N MET A 144 -0.01 -13.12 19.54
CA MET A 144 0.19 -12.68 20.93
C MET A 144 1.58 -12.07 21.15
N LEU A 145 2.61 -12.65 20.55
CA LEU A 145 3.98 -12.12 20.60
C LEU A 145 4.14 -10.78 19.86
N SER A 146 3.25 -10.47 18.90
CA SER A 146 3.23 -9.20 18.17
C SER A 146 2.21 -8.18 18.72
N ALA A 147 1.55 -8.49 19.84
CA ALA A 147 0.53 -7.63 20.41
C ALA A 147 1.11 -6.26 20.82
N THR A 148 0.29 -5.22 20.70
CA THR A 148 0.59 -3.87 21.19
C THR A 148 -0.59 -3.42 22.05
N PRO A 149 -0.40 -3.19 23.37
CA PRO A 149 0.85 -3.32 24.14
C PRO A 149 1.38 -4.76 24.21
N PRO A 150 2.69 -4.95 24.47
CA PRO A 150 3.30 -6.28 24.50
C PRO A 150 2.78 -7.10 25.69
N LEU A 151 2.42 -8.36 25.42
CA LEU A 151 2.06 -9.34 26.44
C LEU A 151 3.30 -9.96 27.08
N SER A 152 3.23 -10.26 28.37
CA SER A 152 4.26 -11.03 29.07
C SER A 152 4.24 -12.49 28.64
N TYR A 153 5.39 -13.17 28.72
CA TYR A 153 5.47 -14.60 28.41
C TYR A 153 4.61 -15.47 29.34
N LEU A 154 4.32 -15.00 30.57
CA LEU A 154 3.41 -15.69 31.48
C LEU A 154 1.97 -15.65 30.99
N GLU A 155 1.50 -14.50 30.51
CA GLU A 155 0.16 -14.34 29.94
C GLU A 155 0.00 -15.18 28.67
N ILE A 156 1.02 -15.18 27.80
CA ILE A 156 1.03 -16.00 26.58
C ILE A 156 1.00 -17.49 26.92
N ALA A 157 1.84 -17.93 27.86
CA ALA A 157 1.92 -19.32 28.32
C ALA A 157 0.57 -19.81 28.88
N ALA A 158 -0.06 -19.00 29.74
CA ALA A 158 -1.35 -19.31 30.32
C ALA A 158 -2.45 -19.37 29.27
N THR A 159 -2.49 -18.41 28.34
CA THR A 159 -3.54 -18.35 27.31
C THR A 159 -3.45 -19.49 26.31
N LEU A 160 -2.24 -19.92 25.96
CA LEU A 160 -1.99 -21.00 24.99
C LEU A 160 -1.85 -22.38 25.62
N ASP A 161 -2.07 -22.48 26.93
CA ASP A 161 -1.89 -23.69 27.73
C ASP A 161 -0.56 -24.40 27.40
N MET A 162 0.55 -23.69 27.65
CA MET A 162 1.88 -24.19 27.36
C MET A 162 2.93 -23.73 28.38
N PRO A 163 4.01 -24.51 28.60
CA PRO A 163 5.09 -24.08 29.46
C PRO A 163 5.80 -22.83 28.91
N VAL A 164 6.14 -21.89 29.80
CA VAL A 164 6.92 -20.68 29.45
C VAL A 164 8.21 -21.04 28.70
N GLY A 165 8.93 -22.07 29.16
CA GLY A 165 10.16 -22.55 28.52
C GLY A 165 9.97 -23.09 27.09
N SER A 166 8.75 -23.46 26.72
CA SER A 166 8.43 -23.93 25.37
C SER A 166 8.13 -22.81 24.37
N ILE A 167 7.96 -21.55 24.82
CA ILE A 167 7.65 -20.40 23.95
C ILE A 167 8.78 -20.17 22.94
N GLY A 168 10.03 -20.13 23.39
CA GLY A 168 11.20 -19.89 22.53
C GLY A 168 11.34 -20.92 21.40
N PRO A 169 11.43 -22.23 21.71
CA PRO A 169 11.50 -23.28 20.70
C PRO A 169 10.29 -23.31 19.75
N THR A 170 9.08 -23.06 20.28
CA THR A 170 7.86 -23.05 19.46
C THR A 170 7.83 -21.84 18.53
N ARG A 171 8.20 -20.66 19.01
CA ARG A 171 8.38 -19.44 18.19
C ARG A 171 9.36 -19.70 17.06
N ALA A 172 10.52 -20.31 17.34
CA ALA A 172 11.51 -20.61 16.32
C ALA A 172 10.96 -21.54 15.21
N ARG A 173 10.24 -22.61 15.58
CA ARG A 173 9.58 -23.51 14.61
C ARG A 173 8.51 -22.81 13.79
N CYS A 174 7.66 -21.99 14.43
CA CYS A 174 6.62 -21.24 13.74
C CYS A 174 7.20 -20.21 12.75
N LEU A 175 8.25 -19.48 13.14
CA LEU A 175 8.95 -18.56 12.26
C LEU A 175 9.66 -19.27 11.10
N LYS A 176 10.25 -20.45 11.34
CA LYS A 176 10.81 -21.28 10.26
C LYS A 176 9.71 -21.69 9.26
N SER A 177 8.56 -22.14 9.75
CA SER A 177 7.43 -22.50 8.89
C SER A 177 6.92 -21.30 8.08
N LEU A 178 6.84 -20.12 8.69
CA LEU A 178 6.44 -18.89 8.02
C LEU A 178 7.42 -18.49 6.91
N ARG A 179 8.74 -18.59 7.16
CA ARG A 179 9.76 -18.34 6.12
C ARG A 179 9.65 -19.30 4.94
N ALA A 180 9.42 -20.59 5.21
CA ALA A 180 9.20 -21.59 4.15
C ALA A 180 7.96 -21.25 3.31
N LYS A 181 6.86 -20.81 3.95
CA LYS A 181 5.63 -20.37 3.27
C LYS A 181 5.80 -19.08 2.45
N LEU A 182 6.74 -18.22 2.83
CA LEU A 182 7.11 -17.03 2.09
C LEU A 182 8.01 -17.32 0.88
N GLY A 183 8.54 -18.55 0.75
CA GLY A 183 9.53 -18.91 -0.27
C GLY A 183 10.94 -18.39 0.03
N GLY A 184 11.26 -18.12 1.29
CA GLY A 184 12.62 -17.81 1.71
C GLY A 184 13.52 -19.06 1.75
N PRO A 185 14.85 -18.93 1.57
CA PRO A 185 15.78 -20.05 1.74
C PRO A 185 15.69 -20.60 3.18
N GLU A 186 15.87 -21.92 3.33
CA GLU A 186 15.81 -22.64 4.61
C GLU A 186 16.85 -22.19 5.64
#